data_AF-A0A924IF30-F1
#
_entry.id   AF-A0A924IF30-F1
#
_cell.length_a   1.000
_cell.length_b   1.000
_cell.length_c   1.000
_cell.angle_alpha   90.00
_cell.angle_beta   90.00
_cell.angle_gamma   90.00
#
_symmetry.space_group_name_H-M   'P 1'
#
loop_
_entity.id
_entity.type
_entity.pdbx_description
1 polymer ?
#
loop_
_entity_poly.entity_id
_entity_poly.type
_entity_poly.pdbx_seq_one_letter_code
_entity_poly.pdbx_strand_id
1 'polypeptide(L)'
;MKKLILISVSLLITLQLYASPMPQNKAGFCERFGTLPNDRATILDLTSEPTNLMSFKNDGGLFNGGVCWWHSRFQRNILYLSIFRPDLPKSRTQQEIQDIIHQVRLGSSVVTIPGYANLADFSSQNQKLIQAELNDWQLYDGVVLGGWIDGLKGDTKVPASQLQSMMEEVFQYVAVKKKIAYEKLQIKGITSHAWLIVGMKKMPSGFDVGIIDSNNPRMSELYTYKTQDESFNVVGYGDFVPYLEFKREEERLIETGKSFCGIKGLTNSPDQAEIDYQLDLAEAKN
;
A
#
# COMPACT_ATOMS: atom_id res chain seq x y z
N MET A 1 5.66 -42.09 -54.08
CA MET A 1 4.94 -41.02 -53.35
C MET A 1 5.45 -40.96 -51.91
N LYS A 2 6.34 -40.01 -51.58
CA LYS A 2 6.89 -39.83 -50.23
C LYS A 2 6.07 -38.76 -49.51
N LYS A 3 5.39 -39.11 -48.43
CA LYS A 3 4.66 -38.17 -47.57
C LYS A 3 5.67 -37.49 -46.63
N LEU A 4 5.89 -36.18 -46.80
CA LEU A 4 6.55 -35.35 -45.79
C LEU A 4 5.58 -35.15 -44.62
N ILE A 5 5.97 -35.58 -43.43
CA ILE A 5 5.30 -35.26 -42.17
C ILE A 5 5.95 -33.97 -41.67
N LEU A 6 5.25 -32.84 -41.80
CA LEU A 6 5.63 -31.60 -41.12
C LEU A 6 5.28 -31.75 -39.64
N ILE A 7 6.30 -31.87 -38.79
CA ILE A 7 6.14 -31.76 -37.34
C ILE A 7 6.23 -30.27 -37.00
N SER A 8 5.08 -29.66 -36.72
CA SER A 8 4.99 -28.27 -36.25
C SER A 8 5.38 -28.25 -34.77
N VAL A 9 6.61 -27.84 -34.46
CA VAL A 9 7.07 -27.62 -33.08
C VAL A 9 6.51 -26.28 -32.61
N SER A 10 5.37 -26.32 -31.92
CA SER A 10 4.83 -25.16 -31.21
C SER A 10 5.71 -24.88 -29.99
N LEU A 11 6.63 -23.93 -30.12
CA LEU A 11 7.45 -23.41 -29.03
C LEU A 11 6.53 -22.62 -28.08
N LEU A 12 5.99 -23.31 -27.07
CA LEU A 12 5.30 -22.68 -25.94
C LEU A 12 6.33 -21.93 -25.10
N ILE A 13 6.56 -20.67 -25.44
CA ILE A 13 7.26 -19.73 -24.58
C ILE A 13 6.31 -19.46 -23.40
N THR A 14 6.45 -20.22 -22.32
CA THR A 14 5.85 -19.87 -21.05
C THR A 14 6.57 -18.63 -20.55
N LEU A 15 5.96 -17.46 -20.76
CA LEU A 15 6.35 -16.24 -20.06
C LEU A 15 6.18 -16.54 -18.56
N GLN A 16 7.27 -16.87 -17.88
CA GLN A 16 7.30 -16.87 -16.43
C GLN A 16 7.14 -15.41 -16.03
N LEU A 17 5.93 -15.02 -15.66
CA LEU A 17 5.70 -13.81 -14.89
C LEU A 17 6.46 -14.02 -13.57
N TYR A 18 7.70 -13.54 -13.51
CA TYR A 18 8.49 -13.60 -12.29
C TYR A 18 7.81 -12.68 -11.28
N ALA A 19 7.16 -13.28 -10.28
CA ALA A 19 6.73 -12.56 -9.10
C ALA A 19 7.95 -11.80 -8.53
N SER A 20 7.79 -10.51 -8.28
CA SER A 20 8.87 -9.68 -7.76
C SER A 20 8.93 -9.85 -6.24
N PRO A 21 9.91 -10.56 -5.66
CA PRO A 21 10.01 -10.69 -4.22
C PRO A 21 10.37 -9.34 -3.59
N MET A 22 10.06 -9.16 -2.31
CA MET A 22 10.62 -8.04 -1.54
C MET A 22 12.16 -8.02 -1.63
N PRO A 23 12.79 -6.83 -1.64
CA PRO A 23 14.23 -6.72 -1.80
C PRO A 23 14.97 -7.36 -0.62
N GLN A 24 16.02 -8.13 -0.94
CA GLN A 24 16.84 -8.82 0.06
C GLN A 24 18.20 -8.16 0.31
N ASN A 25 18.50 -7.06 -0.36
CA ASN A 25 19.72 -6.30 -0.17
C ASN A 25 19.54 -4.87 -0.68
N LYS A 26 20.54 -4.01 -0.42
CA LYS A 26 20.52 -2.60 -0.84
C LYS A 26 20.39 -2.43 -2.36
N ALA A 27 21.06 -3.26 -3.15
CA ALA A 27 21.02 -3.14 -4.61
C ALA A 27 19.59 -3.38 -5.13
N GLY A 28 18.98 -4.51 -4.78
CA GLY A 28 17.61 -4.82 -5.16
C GLY A 28 16.57 -3.82 -4.60
N PHE A 29 16.81 -3.28 -3.41
CA PHE A 29 15.98 -2.19 -2.87
C PHE A 29 16.03 -0.96 -3.77
N CYS A 30 17.23 -0.54 -4.16
CA CYS A 30 17.47 0.70 -4.90
C CYS A 30 17.11 0.62 -6.39
N GLU A 31 17.01 -0.57 -6.96
CA GLU A 31 16.54 -0.77 -8.34
C GLU A 31 15.15 -0.15 -8.56
N ARG A 32 14.29 -0.19 -7.54
CA ARG A 32 12.91 0.33 -7.54
C ARG A 32 12.81 1.86 -7.57
N PHE A 33 13.88 2.55 -7.20
CA PHE A 33 13.94 4.03 -7.17
C PHE A 33 14.78 4.61 -8.32
N GLY A 34 15.23 3.77 -9.26
CA GLY A 34 16.09 4.17 -10.37
C GLY A 34 15.42 5.10 -11.39
N THR A 35 16.25 5.77 -12.20
CA THR A 35 15.86 6.87 -13.10
C THR A 35 15.36 6.46 -14.48
N LEU A 36 15.33 5.16 -14.81
CA LEU A 36 14.92 4.70 -16.14
C LEU A 36 13.46 4.22 -16.13
N PRO A 37 12.54 4.93 -16.82
CA PRO A 37 11.09 4.77 -16.62
C PRO A 37 10.46 3.44 -17.07
N ASN A 38 11.17 2.58 -17.82
CA ASN A 38 10.49 1.57 -18.65
C ASN A 38 10.84 0.09 -18.40
N ASP A 39 11.86 -0.25 -17.60
CA ASP A 39 12.36 -1.65 -17.53
C ASP A 39 12.60 -2.20 -16.11
N ARG A 40 12.08 -1.57 -15.06
CA ARG A 40 12.34 -2.00 -13.67
C ARG A 40 11.08 -2.32 -12.90
N ALA A 41 11.18 -3.34 -12.04
CA ALA A 41 10.16 -3.66 -11.05
C ALA A 41 9.83 -2.40 -10.25
N THR A 42 8.59 -1.95 -10.41
CA THR A 42 8.00 -0.86 -9.66
C THR A 42 7.56 -1.34 -8.29
N ILE A 43 7.30 -0.41 -7.38
CA ILE A 43 6.74 -0.75 -6.07
C ILE A 43 5.36 -1.41 -6.23
N LEU A 44 4.62 -1.11 -7.30
CA LEU A 44 3.37 -1.77 -7.65
C LEU A 44 3.55 -3.25 -7.96
N ASP A 45 4.64 -3.65 -8.63
CA ASP A 45 4.85 -5.05 -9.01
C ASP A 45 4.98 -5.97 -7.79
N LEU A 46 5.45 -5.43 -6.66
CA LEU A 46 5.54 -6.16 -5.39
C LEU A 46 4.16 -6.57 -4.85
N THR A 47 3.11 -5.81 -5.20
CA THR A 47 1.76 -6.03 -4.67
C THR A 47 1.04 -7.21 -5.32
N SER A 48 1.57 -7.69 -6.45
CA SER A 48 1.06 -8.88 -7.15
C SER A 48 1.42 -10.19 -6.47
N GLU A 49 2.40 -10.16 -5.55
CA GLU A 49 2.91 -11.33 -4.84
C GLU A 49 2.31 -11.38 -3.42
N PRO A 50 1.44 -12.36 -3.11
CA PRO A 50 0.79 -12.46 -1.79
C PRO A 50 1.77 -12.54 -0.61
N THR A 51 2.97 -13.09 -0.81
CA THR A 51 3.99 -13.15 0.25
C THR A 51 4.59 -11.79 0.61
N ASN A 52 4.47 -10.79 -0.27
CA ASN A 52 4.85 -9.41 0.01
C ASN A 52 3.75 -8.63 0.75
N LEU A 53 2.59 -9.25 1.01
CA LEU A 53 1.45 -8.61 1.65
C LEU A 53 1.27 -9.10 3.10
N MET A 54 0.49 -8.37 3.88
CA MET A 54 0.27 -8.71 5.29
C MET A 54 -0.54 -10.00 5.42
N SER A 55 -0.07 -10.90 6.28
CA SER A 55 -0.60 -12.25 6.44
C SER A 55 -1.74 -12.39 7.45
N PHE A 56 -2.15 -11.33 8.14
CA PHE A 56 -3.30 -11.36 9.04
C PHE A 56 -4.31 -10.29 8.66
N LYS A 57 -5.58 -10.57 8.94
CA LYS A 57 -6.64 -9.58 8.80
C LYS A 57 -6.57 -8.65 10.00
N ASN A 58 -6.95 -7.38 9.79
CA ASN A 58 -7.15 -6.47 10.89
C ASN A 58 -8.06 -7.11 11.97
N ASP A 59 -7.63 -7.05 13.23
CA ASP A 59 -8.39 -7.51 14.39
C ASP A 59 -8.28 -6.49 15.53
N GLY A 60 -9.41 -6.07 16.10
CA GLY A 60 -9.45 -5.10 17.19
C GLY A 60 -9.55 -3.62 16.77
N GLY A 61 -8.87 -2.75 17.53
CA GLY A 61 -9.06 -1.30 17.53
C GLY A 61 -10.09 -0.80 18.57
N LEU A 62 -10.20 0.52 18.75
CA LEU A 62 -11.21 1.12 19.62
C LEU A 62 -12.63 0.73 19.15
N PHE A 63 -13.49 0.30 20.08
CA PHE A 63 -14.89 -0.09 19.81
C PHE A 63 -15.10 -1.27 18.84
N ASN A 64 -14.19 -2.26 18.81
CA ASN A 64 -14.27 -3.45 17.94
C ASN A 64 -14.25 -3.12 16.43
N GLY A 65 -13.81 -1.91 16.07
CA GLY A 65 -13.66 -1.49 14.70
C GLY A 65 -12.56 -0.46 14.61
N GLY A 66 -11.41 -0.87 14.06
CA GLY A 66 -10.73 0.07 13.19
C GLY A 66 -9.30 0.42 13.50
N VAL A 67 -8.38 -0.50 13.24
CA VAL A 67 -7.06 -0.07 12.79
C VAL A 67 -6.88 -0.16 11.27
N CYS A 68 -7.97 -0.35 10.49
CA CYS A 68 -7.93 -0.54 9.03
C CYS A 68 -7.07 0.49 8.30
N TRP A 69 -7.20 1.77 8.66
CA TRP A 69 -6.39 2.84 8.09
C TRP A 69 -4.90 2.65 8.35
N TRP A 70 -4.55 2.46 9.62
CA TRP A 70 -3.17 2.28 10.07
C TRP A 70 -2.57 0.97 9.54
N HIS A 71 -3.37 -0.07 9.38
CA HIS A 71 -2.99 -1.33 8.78
C HIS A 71 -2.58 -1.15 7.31
N SER A 72 -3.39 -0.43 6.51
CA SER A 72 -3.07 -0.10 5.12
C SER A 72 -1.83 0.80 5.02
N ARG A 73 -1.69 1.80 5.90
CA ARG A 73 -0.48 2.65 5.97
C ARG A 73 0.77 1.84 6.30
N PHE A 74 0.70 0.96 7.31
CA PHE A 74 1.81 0.10 7.70
C PHE A 74 2.26 -0.80 6.56
N GLN A 75 1.32 -1.45 5.85
CA GLN A 75 1.65 -2.25 4.67
C GLN A 75 2.30 -1.40 3.57
N ARG A 76 1.77 -0.20 3.29
CA ARG A 76 2.37 0.73 2.34
C ARG A 76 3.80 1.09 2.74
N ASN A 77 4.06 1.42 4.00
CA ASN A 77 5.39 1.74 4.50
C ASN A 77 6.37 0.57 4.30
N ILE A 78 5.96 -0.68 4.57
CA ILE A 78 6.78 -1.86 4.30
C ILE A 78 7.16 -1.95 2.81
N LEU A 79 6.16 -1.84 1.92
CA LEU A 79 6.36 -1.96 0.48
C LEU A 79 7.39 -0.94 -0.03
N TYR A 80 7.33 0.29 0.48
CA TYR A 80 8.29 1.34 0.13
C TYR A 80 9.67 1.16 0.79
N LEU A 81 9.72 0.91 2.10
CA LEU A 81 10.91 1.17 2.92
C LEU A 81 11.55 -0.07 3.57
N SER A 82 11.13 -1.30 3.26
CA SER A 82 11.72 -2.50 3.88
C SER A 82 12.69 -3.28 3.01
N ILE A 83 13.69 -3.89 3.66
CA ILE A 83 14.62 -4.90 3.11
C ILE A 83 14.55 -6.14 3.99
N PHE A 84 14.18 -7.29 3.43
CA PHE A 84 14.06 -8.55 4.17
C PHE A 84 15.35 -9.36 4.07
N ARG A 85 15.93 -9.76 5.20
CA ARG A 85 17.25 -10.43 5.26
C ARG A 85 17.13 -11.83 5.85
N PRO A 86 16.62 -12.83 5.11
CA PRO A 86 16.46 -14.19 5.62
C PRO A 86 17.79 -14.87 5.97
N ASP A 87 18.90 -14.36 5.44
CA ASP A 87 20.26 -14.81 5.73
C ASP A 87 20.80 -14.33 7.10
N LEU A 88 20.16 -13.31 7.70
CA LEU A 88 20.50 -12.83 9.03
C LEU A 88 19.73 -13.62 10.11
N PRO A 89 20.28 -13.76 11.32
CA PRO A 89 19.52 -14.32 12.42
C PRO A 89 18.30 -13.45 12.73
N LYS A 90 17.15 -14.08 13.02
CA LYS A 90 15.97 -13.37 13.55
C LYS A 90 16.35 -12.58 14.81
N SER A 91 15.68 -11.46 15.04
CA SER A 91 15.83 -10.69 16.27
C SER A 91 15.67 -11.59 17.49
N ARG A 92 16.52 -11.37 18.48
CA ARG A 92 16.66 -12.25 19.65
C ARG A 92 15.68 -11.89 20.76
N THR A 93 15.14 -10.67 20.72
CA THR A 93 14.25 -10.15 21.74
C THR A 93 12.97 -9.58 21.14
N GLN A 94 11.91 -9.59 21.95
CA GLN A 94 10.65 -8.93 21.61
C GLN A 94 10.84 -7.42 21.39
N GLN A 95 11.70 -6.76 22.17
CA GLN A 95 11.97 -5.34 22.05
C GLN A 95 12.56 -4.98 20.69
N GLU A 96 13.54 -5.74 20.19
CA GLU A 96 14.11 -5.52 18.85
C GLU A 96 13.05 -5.62 17.74
N ILE A 97 12.08 -6.53 17.88
CA ILE A 97 10.96 -6.64 16.93
C ILE A 97 10.03 -5.43 17.05
N GLN A 98 9.71 -4.99 18.27
CA GLN A 98 8.90 -3.79 18.49
C GLN A 98 9.57 -2.55 17.90
N ASP A 99 10.89 -2.41 18.05
CA ASP A 99 11.66 -1.31 17.46
C ASP A 99 11.57 -1.34 15.93
N ILE A 100 11.70 -2.53 15.30
CA ILE A 100 11.51 -2.69 13.85
C ILE A 100 10.10 -2.25 13.44
N ILE A 101 9.07 -2.74 14.12
CA ILE A 101 7.66 -2.41 13.82
C ILE A 101 7.43 -0.90 13.97
N HIS A 102 7.98 -0.28 15.02
CA HIS A 102 7.89 1.14 15.25
C HIS A 102 8.59 1.95 14.15
N GLN A 103 9.78 1.54 13.69
CA GLN A 103 10.45 2.21 12.57
C GLN A 103 9.65 2.11 11.27
N VAL A 104 9.01 0.96 11.02
CA VAL A 104 8.08 0.80 9.88
C VAL A 104 6.90 1.75 10.01
N ARG A 105 6.30 1.85 11.19
CA ARG A 105 5.20 2.79 11.48
C ARG A 105 5.59 4.23 11.12
N LEU A 106 6.75 4.68 11.57
CA LEU A 106 7.22 6.05 11.35
C LEU A 106 7.44 6.36 9.86
N GLY A 107 7.90 5.38 9.08
CA GLY A 107 8.14 5.54 7.65
C GLY A 107 9.20 6.59 7.31
N SER A 108 10.12 6.85 8.23
CA SER A 108 11.15 7.90 8.13
C SER A 108 12.53 7.39 7.74
N SER A 109 12.71 6.06 7.66
CA SER A 109 13.97 5.44 7.26
C SER A 109 13.74 4.08 6.60
N VAL A 110 14.75 3.59 5.86
CA VAL A 110 14.74 2.23 5.32
C VAL A 110 15.01 1.23 6.44
N VAL A 111 14.11 0.27 6.60
CA VAL A 111 14.13 -0.71 7.69
C VAL A 111 14.64 -2.06 7.18
N THR A 112 15.67 -2.60 7.82
CA THR A 112 16.11 -3.98 7.56
C THR A 112 15.42 -4.94 8.53
N ILE A 113 14.78 -5.97 7.99
CA ILE A 113 14.00 -6.96 8.76
C ILE A 113 14.77 -8.30 8.72
N PRO A 114 15.50 -8.67 9.79
CA PRO A 114 16.39 -9.81 9.79
C PRO A 114 15.69 -11.14 10.07
N GLY A 115 16.09 -12.20 9.37
CA GLY A 115 15.62 -13.57 9.57
C GLY A 115 14.23 -13.90 9.04
N TYR A 116 13.62 -12.98 8.28
CA TYR A 116 12.33 -13.18 7.62
C TYR A 116 12.50 -13.10 6.11
N ALA A 117 11.76 -13.94 5.38
CA ALA A 117 11.85 -13.98 3.92
C ALA A 117 11.09 -12.84 3.24
N ASN A 118 9.97 -12.41 3.84
CA ASN A 118 9.03 -11.45 3.26
C ASN A 118 8.04 -10.93 4.34
N LEU A 119 7.12 -10.04 3.93
CA LEU A 119 6.13 -9.45 4.83
C LEU A 119 5.19 -10.51 5.42
N ALA A 120 4.68 -11.44 4.61
CA ALA A 120 3.74 -12.44 5.10
C ALA A 120 4.32 -13.27 6.25
N ASP A 121 5.58 -13.68 6.14
CA ASP A 121 6.31 -14.40 7.20
C ASP A 121 6.51 -13.53 8.46
N PHE A 122 7.00 -12.30 8.28
CA PHE A 122 7.21 -11.35 9.37
C PHE A 122 5.91 -11.02 10.11
N SER A 123 4.84 -10.69 9.38
CA SER A 123 3.57 -10.32 9.97
C SER A 123 2.86 -11.49 10.60
N SER A 124 3.07 -12.72 10.12
CA SER A 124 2.43 -13.91 10.68
C SER A 124 2.99 -14.22 12.06
N GLN A 125 4.31 -14.15 12.21
CA GLN A 125 4.98 -14.47 13.47
C GLN A 125 4.84 -13.35 14.50
N ASN A 126 4.71 -12.09 14.05
CA ASN A 126 4.70 -10.92 14.92
C ASN A 126 3.34 -10.21 14.99
N GLN A 127 2.26 -10.88 14.57
CA GLN A 127 0.90 -10.32 14.50
C GLN A 127 0.51 -9.56 15.78
N LYS A 128 0.74 -10.14 16.96
CA LYS A 128 0.36 -9.50 18.23
C LYS A 128 1.08 -8.18 18.48
N LEU A 129 2.36 -8.09 18.12
CA LEU A 129 3.17 -6.89 18.32
C LEU A 129 2.79 -5.82 17.30
N ILE A 130 2.57 -6.22 16.04
CA ILE A 130 2.10 -5.30 15.00
C ILE A 130 0.73 -4.75 15.40
N GLN A 131 -0.21 -5.61 15.81
CA GLN A 131 -1.53 -5.17 16.23
C GLN A 131 -1.49 -4.22 17.43
N ALA A 132 -0.61 -4.47 18.41
CA ALA A 132 -0.41 -3.56 19.53
C ALA A 132 0.07 -2.18 19.05
N GLU A 133 1.07 -2.13 18.16
CA GLU A 133 1.56 -0.86 17.60
C GLU A 133 0.47 -0.13 16.79
N LEU A 134 -0.34 -0.86 16.01
CA LEU A 134 -1.44 -0.27 15.24
C LEU A 134 -2.52 0.31 16.16
N ASN A 135 -2.82 -0.36 17.29
CA ASN A 135 -3.75 0.15 18.29
C ASN A 135 -3.20 1.40 18.99
N ASP A 136 -1.91 1.42 19.32
CA ASP A 136 -1.24 2.58 19.92
C ASP A 136 -1.20 3.76 18.93
N TRP A 137 -0.96 3.46 17.65
CA TRP A 137 -1.02 4.45 16.57
C TRP A 137 -2.43 5.02 16.41
N GLN A 138 -3.45 4.17 16.41
CA GLN A 138 -4.85 4.59 16.42
C GLN A 138 -5.18 5.47 17.62
N LEU A 139 -4.73 5.10 18.82
CA LEU A 139 -5.01 5.86 20.02
C LEU A 139 -4.40 7.27 19.93
N TYR A 140 -3.16 7.37 19.46
CA TYR A 140 -2.48 8.64 19.25
C TYR A 140 -3.20 9.50 18.20
N ASP A 141 -3.41 8.99 16.99
CA ASP A 141 -4.05 9.74 15.90
C ASP A 141 -5.54 10.05 16.19
N GLY A 142 -6.26 9.11 16.79
CA GLY A 142 -7.64 9.28 17.19
C GLY A 142 -7.74 10.30 18.32
N VAL A 143 -7.28 9.94 19.51
CA VAL A 143 -7.56 10.72 20.73
C VAL A 143 -6.77 12.02 20.79
N VAL A 144 -5.52 12.04 20.35
CA VAL A 144 -4.66 13.23 20.47
C VAL A 144 -4.85 14.19 19.29
N LEU A 145 -5.13 13.66 18.10
CA LEU A 145 -5.13 14.46 16.87
C LEU A 145 -6.53 14.65 16.24
N GLY A 146 -7.56 13.97 16.76
CA GLY A 146 -8.95 14.14 16.31
C GLY A 146 -9.32 13.38 15.03
N GLY A 147 -8.45 12.49 14.52
CA GLY A 147 -8.61 11.86 13.19
C GLY A 147 -9.86 10.97 12.99
N TRP A 148 -10.45 10.47 14.08
CA TRP A 148 -11.75 9.77 14.10
C TRP A 148 -12.96 10.65 13.73
N ILE A 149 -12.95 11.97 13.99
CA ILE A 149 -14.06 12.87 13.64
C ILE A 149 -14.09 13.11 12.12
N ASP A 150 -12.92 13.19 11.49
CA ASP A 150 -12.76 13.38 10.04
C ASP A 150 -13.02 12.09 9.25
N GLY A 151 -13.07 10.95 9.94
CA GLY A 151 -13.42 9.62 9.44
C GLY A 151 -14.80 9.46 8.86
N LEU A 152 -15.71 10.32 9.27
CA LEU A 152 -17.14 10.26 9.00
C LEU A 152 -17.60 11.43 8.13
N LYS A 153 -16.66 12.25 7.66
CA LYS A 153 -16.90 13.45 6.87
C LYS A 153 -16.65 13.10 5.40
N GLY A 154 -17.72 13.09 4.62
CA GLY A 154 -17.70 12.80 3.19
C GLY A 154 -19.04 12.25 2.75
N ASP A 155 -19.31 12.33 1.45
CA ASP A 155 -20.54 11.82 0.89
C ASP A 155 -20.41 10.34 0.55
N THR A 156 -21.46 9.56 0.77
CA THR A 156 -21.53 8.16 0.32
C THR A 156 -21.86 8.05 -1.17
N LYS A 157 -22.24 9.17 -1.80
CA LYS A 157 -22.53 9.34 -3.23
C LYS A 157 -22.15 10.75 -3.65
N VAL A 158 -21.57 10.89 -4.84
CA VAL A 158 -21.33 12.19 -5.48
C VAL A 158 -21.85 12.15 -6.92
N PRO A 159 -22.09 13.29 -7.59
CA PRO A 159 -22.45 13.28 -9.00
C PRO A 159 -21.46 12.45 -9.84
N ALA A 160 -21.96 11.68 -10.80
CA ALA A 160 -21.12 10.78 -11.59
C ALA A 160 -19.91 11.47 -12.25
N SER A 161 -20.09 12.71 -12.73
CA SER A 161 -18.99 13.53 -13.29
C SER A 161 -17.91 13.87 -12.26
N GLN A 162 -18.29 14.09 -11.00
CA GLN A 162 -17.34 14.33 -9.92
C GLN A 162 -16.59 13.04 -9.59
N LEU A 163 -17.28 11.91 -9.43
CA LEU A 163 -16.61 10.62 -9.18
C LEU A 163 -15.66 10.25 -10.33
N GLN A 164 -16.05 10.51 -11.58
CA GLN A 164 -15.18 10.30 -12.73
C GLN A 164 -13.90 11.13 -12.61
N SER A 165 -14.00 12.41 -12.28
CA SER A 165 -12.84 13.28 -12.09
C SER A 165 -11.91 12.78 -10.98
N MET A 166 -12.48 12.27 -9.88
CA MET A 166 -11.71 11.67 -8.79
C MET A 166 -10.96 10.41 -9.29
N MET A 167 -11.65 9.52 -10.02
CA MET A 167 -11.01 8.32 -10.57
C MET A 167 -9.95 8.63 -11.62
N GLU A 168 -10.10 9.73 -12.38
CA GLU A 168 -9.06 10.22 -13.28
C GLU A 168 -7.81 10.72 -12.52
N GLU A 169 -7.98 11.40 -11.38
CA GLU A 169 -6.87 11.77 -10.49
C GLU A 169 -6.13 10.52 -9.97
N VAL A 170 -6.88 9.53 -9.47
CA VAL A 170 -6.31 8.26 -8.98
C VAL A 170 -5.60 7.53 -10.13
N PHE A 171 -6.15 7.54 -11.34
CA PHE A 171 -5.49 6.95 -12.51
C PHE A 171 -4.15 7.63 -12.82
N GLN A 172 -4.10 8.97 -12.80
CA GLN A 172 -2.83 9.69 -12.96
C GLN A 172 -1.84 9.33 -11.84
N TYR A 173 -2.32 9.18 -10.61
CA TYR A 173 -1.48 8.80 -9.48
C TYR A 173 -0.92 7.38 -9.64
N VAL A 174 -1.78 6.39 -9.87
CA VAL A 174 -1.38 4.97 -9.87
C VAL A 174 -0.76 4.55 -11.19
N ALA A 175 -1.49 4.72 -12.30
CA ALA A 175 -1.08 4.16 -13.58
C ALA A 175 0.05 4.95 -14.26
N VAL A 176 0.05 6.28 -14.11
CA VAL A 176 1.02 7.16 -14.75
C VAL A 176 2.23 7.41 -13.85
N LYS A 177 2.01 7.85 -12.59
CA LYS A 177 3.12 8.12 -11.65
C LYS A 177 3.67 6.86 -10.96
N LYS A 178 3.08 5.68 -11.17
CA LYS A 178 3.52 4.38 -10.63
C LYS A 178 3.58 4.34 -9.09
N LYS A 179 2.57 4.93 -8.47
CA LYS A 179 2.43 5.13 -7.02
C LYS A 179 1.31 4.28 -6.43
N ILE A 180 1.38 3.96 -5.13
CA ILE A 180 0.32 3.27 -4.39
C ILE A 180 -0.59 4.33 -3.78
N ALA A 181 -1.75 4.53 -4.39
CA ALA A 181 -2.76 5.41 -3.81
C ALA A 181 -3.33 4.79 -2.53
N TYR A 182 -3.49 5.62 -1.51
CA TYR A 182 -4.24 5.27 -0.32
C TYR A 182 -5.61 5.93 -0.43
N GLU A 183 -6.67 5.13 -0.35
CA GLU A 183 -8.03 5.61 -0.39
C GLU A 183 -8.71 5.37 0.95
N LYS A 184 -9.15 6.46 1.57
CA LYS A 184 -10.02 6.43 2.74
C LYS A 184 -11.46 6.19 2.26
N LEU A 185 -12.13 5.18 2.81
CA LEU A 185 -13.49 4.86 2.38
C LEU A 185 -14.51 5.43 3.36
N GLN A 186 -15.47 6.19 2.82
CA GLN A 186 -16.58 6.76 3.58
C GLN A 186 -17.77 5.80 3.57
N ILE A 187 -17.73 4.80 4.45
CA ILE A 187 -18.78 3.77 4.56
C ILE A 187 -19.69 4.08 5.74
N LYS A 188 -21.01 4.16 5.49
CA LYS A 188 -21.99 4.47 6.54
C LYS A 188 -21.97 3.43 7.65
N GLY A 189 -21.68 3.87 8.88
CA GLY A 189 -21.71 3.01 10.08
C GLY A 189 -20.42 2.22 10.34
N ILE A 190 -19.38 2.38 9.51
CA ILE A 190 -18.05 1.83 9.75
C ILE A 190 -17.11 2.97 10.15
N THR A 191 -16.35 2.79 11.23
CA THR A 191 -15.53 3.85 11.84
C THR A 191 -14.19 4.07 11.13
N SER A 192 -13.63 3.06 10.47
CA SER A 192 -12.46 3.22 9.60
C SER A 192 -12.34 2.06 8.61
N HIS A 193 -12.20 2.40 7.33
CA HIS A 193 -11.84 1.46 6.28
C HIS A 193 -10.96 2.12 5.22
N ALA A 194 -10.03 1.38 4.65
CA ALA A 194 -9.14 1.90 3.62
C ALA A 194 -8.80 0.87 2.55
N TRP A 195 -8.56 1.38 1.36
CA TRP A 195 -7.99 0.62 0.25
C TRP A 195 -6.60 1.15 -0.08
N LEU A 196 -5.73 0.25 -0.50
CA LEU A 196 -4.55 0.60 -1.29
C LEU A 196 -4.86 0.32 -2.76
N ILE A 197 -4.79 1.32 -3.62
CA ILE A 197 -4.95 1.15 -5.06
C ILE A 197 -3.58 0.88 -5.65
N VAL A 198 -3.40 -0.34 -6.14
CA VAL A 198 -2.12 -0.91 -6.55
C VAL A 198 -2.02 -1.17 -8.05
N GLY A 199 -3.10 -0.91 -8.78
CA GLY A 199 -3.11 -0.94 -10.22
C GLY A 199 -4.35 -0.25 -10.77
N MET A 200 -4.23 0.38 -11.93
CA MET A 200 -5.38 0.91 -12.64
C MET A 200 -5.21 0.78 -14.14
N LYS A 201 -6.30 0.41 -14.80
CA LYS A 201 -6.37 0.32 -16.26
C LYS A 201 -7.58 1.08 -16.76
N LYS A 202 -7.35 2.00 -17.70
CA LYS A 202 -8.43 2.75 -18.36
C LYS A 202 -9.17 1.83 -19.33
N MET A 203 -10.50 1.85 -19.22
CA MET A 203 -11.42 1.08 -20.05
C MET A 203 -12.33 2.05 -20.83
N PRO A 204 -12.97 1.63 -21.95
CA PRO A 204 -13.85 2.52 -22.71
C PRO A 204 -14.99 3.15 -21.91
N SER A 205 -15.46 2.44 -20.87
CA SER A 205 -16.59 2.86 -20.03
C SER A 205 -16.21 3.22 -18.58
N GLY A 206 -14.92 3.34 -18.25
CA GLY A 206 -14.47 3.60 -16.88
C GLY A 206 -13.08 3.06 -16.57
N PHE A 207 -12.92 2.42 -15.42
CA PHE A 207 -11.62 1.95 -14.92
C PHE A 207 -11.72 0.56 -14.30
N ASP A 208 -10.74 -0.27 -14.60
CA ASP A 208 -10.41 -1.47 -13.84
C ASP A 208 -9.40 -1.06 -12.74
N VAL A 209 -9.73 -1.34 -11.49
CA VAL A 209 -9.04 -0.84 -10.29
C VAL A 209 -8.56 -2.04 -9.47
N GLY A 210 -7.24 -2.22 -9.38
CA GLY A 210 -6.60 -3.20 -8.52
C GLY A 210 -6.49 -2.67 -7.10
N ILE A 211 -7.15 -3.33 -6.16
CA ILE A 211 -7.29 -2.90 -4.77
C ILE A 211 -6.62 -3.91 -3.83
N ILE A 212 -6.03 -3.45 -2.74
CA ILE A 212 -5.80 -4.27 -1.54
C ILE A 212 -6.70 -3.69 -0.45
N ASP A 213 -7.66 -4.49 -0.02
CA ASP A 213 -8.63 -4.11 0.99
C ASP A 213 -8.06 -4.37 2.40
N SER A 214 -8.18 -3.43 3.34
CA SER A 214 -7.70 -3.62 4.72
C SER A 214 -8.34 -4.80 5.47
N ASN A 215 -9.51 -5.28 5.06
CA ASN A 215 -10.17 -6.49 5.57
C ASN A 215 -9.72 -7.77 4.84
N ASN A 216 -9.13 -7.64 3.65
CA ASN A 216 -8.50 -8.73 2.93
C ASN A 216 -7.09 -8.37 2.47
N PRO A 217 -6.15 -8.10 3.41
CA PRO A 217 -4.88 -7.48 3.07
C PRO A 217 -3.89 -8.44 2.38
N ARG A 218 -4.25 -9.72 2.24
CA ARG A 218 -3.38 -10.81 1.76
C ARG A 218 -3.33 -10.91 0.24
N MET A 219 -4.19 -10.20 -0.47
CA MET A 219 -4.29 -10.30 -1.92
C MET A 219 -4.78 -8.99 -2.53
N SER A 220 -4.49 -8.81 -3.81
CA SER A 220 -5.14 -7.78 -4.61
C SER A 220 -6.40 -8.33 -5.26
N GLU A 221 -7.46 -7.53 -5.25
CA GLU A 221 -8.73 -7.78 -5.92
C GLU A 221 -8.93 -6.78 -7.06
N LEU A 222 -9.79 -7.11 -8.03
CA LEU A 222 -10.14 -6.22 -9.13
C LEU A 222 -11.57 -5.70 -8.94
N TYR A 223 -11.71 -4.38 -8.94
CA TYR A 223 -12.99 -3.68 -8.96
C TYR A 223 -13.15 -2.92 -10.28
N THR A 224 -14.32 -2.98 -10.91
CA THR A 224 -14.61 -2.22 -12.13
C THR A 224 -15.54 -1.04 -11.82
N TYR A 225 -15.02 0.16 -11.97
CA TYR A 225 -15.76 1.42 -11.91
C TYR A 225 -16.26 1.83 -13.30
N LYS A 226 -17.49 2.36 -13.40
CA LYS A 226 -18.07 2.91 -14.64
C LYS A 226 -18.31 4.41 -14.53
N THR A 227 -18.13 5.15 -15.61
CA THR A 227 -18.23 6.63 -15.62
C THR A 227 -19.61 7.19 -15.26
N GLN A 228 -20.66 6.36 -15.20
CA GLN A 228 -22.01 6.76 -14.79
C GLN A 228 -22.30 6.42 -13.33
N ASP A 229 -21.36 5.79 -12.64
CA ASP A 229 -21.52 5.46 -11.23
C ASP A 229 -21.38 6.72 -10.39
N GLU A 230 -22.23 6.87 -9.37
CA GLU A 230 -22.21 7.95 -8.38
C GLU A 230 -21.52 7.53 -7.07
N SER A 231 -21.25 6.23 -6.93
CA SER A 231 -20.57 5.61 -5.80
C SER A 231 -19.95 4.28 -6.21
N PHE A 232 -19.03 3.79 -5.39
CA PHE A 232 -18.64 2.40 -5.38
C PHE A 232 -19.69 1.59 -4.62
N ASN A 233 -19.86 0.32 -4.98
CA ASN A 233 -20.76 -0.60 -4.28
C ASN A 233 -20.09 -1.95 -4.07
N VAL A 234 -19.85 -2.30 -2.82
CA VAL A 234 -19.26 -3.59 -2.44
C VAL A 234 -20.20 -4.31 -1.49
N VAL A 235 -20.41 -5.60 -1.73
CA VAL A 235 -21.25 -6.45 -0.87
C VAL A 235 -20.70 -6.41 0.56
N GLY A 236 -21.53 -5.98 1.51
CA GLY A 236 -21.16 -5.81 2.92
C GLY A 236 -20.78 -4.38 3.31
N TYR A 237 -20.33 -3.55 2.37
CA TYR A 237 -20.05 -2.12 2.62
C TYR A 237 -21.21 -1.22 2.17
N GLY A 238 -21.93 -1.61 1.11
CA GLY A 238 -22.94 -0.77 0.48
C GLY A 238 -22.30 0.31 -0.39
N ASP A 239 -23.00 1.43 -0.55
CA ASP A 239 -22.54 2.57 -1.33
C ASP A 239 -21.53 3.42 -0.56
N PHE A 240 -20.40 3.74 -1.19
CA PHE A 240 -19.39 4.65 -0.63
C PHE A 240 -18.62 5.39 -1.73
N VAL A 241 -17.92 6.45 -1.34
CA VAL A 241 -16.97 7.17 -2.20
C VAL A 241 -15.56 7.01 -1.61
N PRO A 242 -14.58 6.57 -2.41
CA PRO A 242 -13.19 6.57 -1.99
C PRO A 242 -12.56 7.96 -2.14
N TYR A 243 -11.78 8.38 -1.15
CA TYR A 243 -11.05 9.65 -1.16
C TYR A 243 -9.55 9.40 -1.13
N LEU A 244 -8.84 9.90 -2.14
CA LEU A 244 -7.38 9.81 -2.23
C LEU A 244 -6.73 10.68 -1.15
N GLU A 245 -6.03 10.04 -0.23
CA GLU A 245 -5.48 10.66 0.97
C GLU A 245 -3.99 10.32 1.14
N PHE A 246 -3.33 11.00 2.08
CA PHE A 246 -1.93 10.74 2.46
C PHE A 246 -0.96 10.74 1.26
N LYS A 247 -1.15 11.70 0.34
CA LYS A 247 -0.28 11.88 -0.83
C LYS A 247 1.13 12.31 -0.43
N ARG A 248 1.23 13.24 0.50
CA ARG A 248 2.48 13.74 1.06
C ARG A 248 3.26 12.67 1.84
N GLU A 249 2.58 11.84 2.64
CA GLU A 249 3.21 10.69 3.30
C GLU A 249 3.94 9.82 2.27
N GLU A 250 3.27 9.48 1.16
CA GLU A 250 3.87 8.67 0.11
C GLU A 250 5.07 9.34 -0.56
N GLU A 251 4.99 10.65 -0.82
CA GLU A 251 6.12 11.42 -1.34
C GLU A 251 7.33 11.35 -0.40
N ARG A 252 7.10 11.48 0.92
CA ARG A 252 8.14 11.31 1.94
C ARG A 252 8.74 9.91 1.93
N LEU A 253 7.93 8.85 1.78
CA LEU A 253 8.42 7.47 1.65
C LEU A 253 9.33 7.33 0.41
N ILE A 254 8.92 7.89 -0.73
CA ILE A 254 9.72 7.87 -1.96
C ILE A 254 11.05 8.57 -1.78
N GLU A 255 11.05 9.80 -1.24
CA GLU A 255 12.27 10.58 -1.05
C GLU A 255 13.21 9.94 -0.02
N THR A 256 12.66 9.32 1.03
CA THR A 256 13.43 8.52 2.00
C THR A 256 14.14 7.36 1.31
N GLY A 257 13.43 6.60 0.47
CA GLY A 257 14.00 5.51 -0.31
C GLY A 257 15.09 5.97 -1.28
N LYS A 258 14.85 7.06 -2.02
CA LYS A 258 15.85 7.67 -2.93
C LYS A 258 17.10 8.14 -2.18
N SER A 259 16.93 8.80 -1.04
CA SER A 259 18.02 9.29 -0.21
C SER A 259 18.92 8.14 0.27
N PHE A 260 18.32 7.04 0.75
CA PHE A 260 19.05 5.83 1.11
C PHE A 260 19.87 5.25 -0.05
N CYS A 261 19.38 5.42 -1.28
CA CYS A 261 20.03 4.99 -2.52
C CYS A 261 21.05 5.99 -3.08
N GLY A 262 21.30 7.12 -2.39
CA GLY A 262 22.23 8.16 -2.86
C GLY A 262 21.73 8.93 -4.09
N ILE A 263 20.44 8.82 -4.40
CA ILE A 263 19.79 9.61 -5.44
C ILE A 263 19.47 10.96 -4.81
N LYS A 264 20.03 12.05 -5.36
CA LYS A 264 19.77 13.41 -4.86
C LYS A 264 18.28 13.74 -5.00
N GLY A 265 17.54 13.58 -3.91
CA GLY A 265 16.18 14.10 -3.72
C GLY A 265 16.20 15.47 -3.04
N LEU A 266 15.01 16.04 -2.83
CA LEU A 266 14.85 17.16 -1.90
C LEU A 266 15.11 16.61 -0.49
N THR A 267 16.25 16.94 0.11
CA THR A 267 16.62 16.43 1.44
C THR A 267 15.72 17.05 2.51
N ASN A 268 14.78 16.28 3.05
CA ASN A 268 14.05 16.65 4.26
C ASN A 268 14.88 16.25 5.49
N SER A 269 15.07 17.18 6.43
CA SER A 269 15.70 16.94 7.74
C SER A 269 14.86 15.94 8.57
N PRO A 270 15.42 15.16 9.51
CA PRO A 270 14.62 14.36 10.45
C PRO A 270 13.53 15.15 11.19
N ASP A 271 13.80 16.42 11.55
CA ASP A 271 12.82 17.32 12.17
C ASP A 271 11.66 17.65 11.22
N GLN A 272 11.90 17.58 9.91
CA GLN A 272 10.91 17.80 8.87
C GLN A 272 9.94 16.60 8.78
N ALA A 273 10.35 15.38 9.12
CA ALA A 273 9.48 14.21 9.01
C ALA A 273 8.30 14.24 9.99
N GLU A 274 8.48 14.81 11.18
CA GLU A 274 7.40 15.04 12.16
C GLU A 274 6.52 16.22 11.72
N ILE A 275 7.12 17.30 11.21
CA ILE A 275 6.36 18.44 10.65
C ILE A 275 5.51 18.00 9.46
N ASP A 276 6.08 17.23 8.54
CA ASP A 276 5.39 16.66 7.37
C ASP A 276 4.26 15.74 7.83
N TYR A 277 4.49 14.91 8.87
CA TYR A 277 3.42 14.10 9.47
C TYR A 277 2.26 14.95 9.99
N GLN A 278 2.54 16.04 10.71
CA GLN A 278 1.52 16.97 11.19
C GLN A 278 0.80 17.69 10.02
N LEU A 279 1.51 17.98 8.92
CA LEU A 279 0.92 18.56 7.70
C LEU A 279 0.06 17.56 6.92
N ASP A 280 0.39 16.27 6.95
CA ASP A 280 -0.41 15.20 6.35
C ASP A 280 -1.72 15.05 7.11
N LEU A 281 -1.64 15.08 8.45
CA LEU A 281 -2.81 15.15 9.30
C LEU A 281 -3.62 16.43 9.08
N ALA A 282 -2.98 17.54 8.73
CA ALA A 282 -3.69 18.76 8.35
C ALA A 282 -4.31 18.69 6.94
N GLU A 283 -3.75 17.92 6.01
CA GLU A 283 -4.37 17.64 4.70
C GLU A 283 -5.68 16.88 4.88
N ALA A 284 -5.64 15.82 5.68
CA ALA A 284 -6.79 14.97 5.97
C ALA A 284 -7.96 15.69 6.68
N LYS A 285 -7.78 16.96 7.08
CA LYS A 285 -8.81 17.81 7.69
C LYS A 285 -9.64 18.61 6.67
N ASN A 286 -9.13 18.82 5.45
CA ASN A 286 -9.76 19.62 4.40
C ASN A 286 -10.49 18.76 3.38
#